data_AF-A0A1H5TWY3-F1
#
_entry.id   AF-A0A1H5TWY3-F1
#
_cell.length_a   1.000
_cell.length_b   1.000
_cell.length_c   1.000
_cell.angle_alpha   90.00
_cell.angle_beta   90.00
_cell.angle_gamma   90.00
#
_symmetry.space_group_name_H-M   'P 1'
#
loop_
_entity.id
_entity.type
_entity.pdbx_description
1 polymer ?
#
loop_
_entity_poly.entity_id
_entity_poly.type
_entity_poly.pdbx_seq_one_letter_code
_entity_poly.pdbx_strand_id
1 'polypeptide(L)' 'MADITYSAPASAGIREKIATFFDGVIEGLARMAEMNSRVRQMNALMNLSDEQLAARGLRREDIARHVFSDSLYL' A
#
# COMPACT_ATOMS: atom_id res chain seq x y z
N MET A 1 51.63 22.08 -0.21
CA MET A 1 50.42 21.36 0.22
C MET A 1 49.51 21.29 -0.99
N ALA A 2 49.33 20.10 -1.58
CA ALA A 2 48.57 19.95 -2.81
C ALA A 2 47.08 19.75 -2.46
N ASP A 3 46.24 20.57 -3.09
CA ASP A 3 44.78 20.53 -3.02
C ASP A 3 44.26 19.19 -3.56
N ILE A 4 43.47 18.47 -2.75
CA ILE A 4 42.73 17.28 -3.20
C ILE A 4 41.35 17.78 -3.62
N THR A 5 41.19 18.07 -4.91
CA THR A 5 39.88 18.34 -5.50
C THR A 5 39.04 17.05 -5.42
N TYR A 6 38.03 17.03 -4.54
CA TYR A 6 37.05 15.94 -4.46
C TYR A 6 36.08 16.05 -5.64
N SER A 7 36.33 15.32 -6.72
CA SER A 7 35.29 15.10 -7.73
C SER A 7 34.27 14.11 -7.14
N ALA A 8 33.10 14.62 -6.75
CA ALA A 8 31.96 13.75 -6.46
C ALA A 8 31.73 12.88 -7.71
N PRO A 9 31.80 11.55 -7.62
CA PRO A 9 31.83 10.72 -8.81
C PRO A 9 30.45 10.81 -9.45
N ALA A 10 30.39 11.05 -10.77
CA ALA A 10 29.15 11.09 -11.54
C ALA A 10 28.27 9.81 -11.35
N SER A 11 28.86 8.73 -10.84
CA SER A 11 28.17 7.51 -10.41
C SER A 11 27.24 7.70 -9.19
N ALA A 12 27.47 8.71 -8.35
CA ALA A 12 26.58 9.05 -7.23
C ALA A 12 25.21 9.54 -7.75
N GLY A 13 25.19 10.46 -8.72
CA GLY A 13 23.95 11.01 -9.27
C GLY A 13 23.15 10.01 -10.11
N ILE A 14 23.82 9.10 -10.84
CA ILE A 14 23.14 8.04 -11.60
C ILE A 14 22.55 6.99 -10.66
N ARG A 15 23.28 6.59 -9.61
CA ARG A 15 22.78 5.65 -8.58
C ARG A 15 21.58 6.22 -7.82
N GLU A 16 21.64 7.50 -7.46
CA GLU A 16 20.55 8.20 -6.79
C GLU A 16 19.30 8.26 -7.65
N LYS A 17 19.42 8.59 -8.94
CA LYS A 17 18.30 8.58 -9.90
C LYS A 17 17.66 7.20 -10.05
N ILE A 18 18.48 6.14 -10.10
CA ILE A 18 17.99 4.76 -10.16
C ILE A 18 17.25 4.39 -8.87
N ALA A 19 17.81 4.74 -7.70
CA ALA A 19 17.17 4.49 -6.41
C ALA A 19 15.79 5.19 -6.33
N THR A 20 15.72 6.48 -6.65
CA THR A 20 14.46 7.24 -6.63
C THR A 20 13.42 6.68 -7.60
N PHE A 21 13.84 6.16 -8.77
CA PHE A 21 12.93 5.49 -9.70
C PHE A 21 12.31 4.24 -9.09
N PHE A 22 13.14 3.37 -8.51
CA PHE A 22 12.65 2.13 -7.88
C PHE A 22 11.81 2.41 -6.63
N ASP A 23 12.16 3.42 -5.84
CA ASP A 23 11.36 3.84 -4.68
C ASP A 23 9.94 4.27 -5.09
N GLY A 24 9.81 5.08 -6.15
CA GLY A 24 8.50 5.48 -6.68
C GLY A 24 7.68 4.31 -7.24
N VAL A 25 8.34 3.31 -7.85
CA VAL A 25 7.68 2.09 -8.32
C VAL A 25 7.18 1.25 -7.14
N ILE A 26 8.00 1.07 -6.11
CA ILE A 26 7.62 0.32 -4.91
C ILE A 26 6.48 1.03 -4.18
N GLU A 27 6.53 2.35 -4.04
CA GLU A 27 5.46 3.14 -3.43
C GLU A 27 4.15 3.04 -4.23
N GLY A 28 4.22 3.08 -5.57
CA GLY A 28 3.06 2.88 -6.44
C GLY A 28 2.46 1.48 -6.30
N LEU A 29 3.30 0.44 -6.22
CA LEU A 29 2.87 -0.93 -5.99
C LEU A 29 2.28 -1.11 -4.58
N ALA A 30 2.87 -0.50 -3.56
CA ALA A 30 2.36 -0.51 -2.19
C ALA A 30 0.98 0.14 -2.13
N ARG A 31 0.79 1.32 -2.74
CA ARG A 31 -0.51 1.98 -2.85
C ARG A 31 -1.55 1.13 -3.57
N MET A 32 -1.17 0.49 -4.69
CA MET A 32 -2.07 -0.43 -5.40
C MET A 32 -2.40 -1.68 -4.56
N ALA A 33 -1.44 -2.21 -3.81
CA ALA A 33 -1.64 -3.34 -2.91
C ALA A 33 -2.54 -2.96 -1.72
N GLU A 34 -2.43 -1.74 -1.22
CA GLU A 34 -3.24 -1.17 -0.16
C GLU A 34 -4.69 -0.98 -0.62
N MET A 35 -4.89 -0.43 -1.82
CA MET A 35 -6.19 -0.37 -2.50
C MET A 35 -6.81 -1.76 -2.67
N ASN A 36 -6.00 -2.76 -3.03
CA ASN A 36 -6.45 -4.15 -3.14
C ASN A 36 -6.67 -4.84 -1.79
N SER A 37 -6.05 -4.38 -0.71
CA SER A 37 -6.19 -5.02 0.61
C SER A 37 -7.63 -4.96 1.12
N ARG A 38 -8.30 -3.80 0.95
CA ARG A 38 -9.70 -3.60 1.32
C ARG A 38 -10.64 -4.43 0.45
N VAL A 39 -10.37 -4.49 -0.85
CA VAL A 39 -11.13 -5.35 -1.78
C VAL A 39 -10.96 -6.83 -1.42
N ARG A 40 -9.75 -7.26 -1.07
CA ARG A 40 -9.50 -8.63 -0.58
C ARG A 40 -10.23 -8.91 0.73
N GLN A 41 -10.25 -7.96 1.66
CA GLN A 41 -10.94 -8.10 2.94
C GLN A 41 -12.47 -8.17 2.76
N MET A 42 -13.02 -7.34 1.87
CA MET A 42 -14.42 -7.42 1.45
C MET A 42 -14.73 -8.78 0.82
N ASN A 43 -13.93 -9.26 -0.13
CA ASN A 43 -14.12 -10.56 -0.76
C ASN A 43 -14.03 -11.70 0.26
N ALA A 44 -13.09 -11.62 1.22
CA ALA A 44 -12.97 -12.60 2.28
C ALA A 44 -14.21 -12.65 3.18
N LEU A 45 -14.81 -11.49 3.50
CA LEU A 45 -16.06 -11.41 4.26
C LEU A 45 -17.28 -11.86 3.44
N MET A 46 -17.34 -11.50 2.16
CA MET A 46 -18.43 -11.93 1.25
C MET A 46 -18.43 -13.44 0.98
N ASN A 47 -17.28 -14.10 1.15
CA ASN A 47 -17.15 -15.55 0.97
C ASN A 47 -17.54 -16.36 2.22
N LEU A 48 -17.90 -15.70 3.32
CA LEU A 48 -18.41 -16.35 4.53
C LEU A 48 -19.91 -16.65 4.41
N SER A 49 -20.37 -17.68 5.12
CA SER A 49 -21.81 -17.93 5.28
C SER A 49 -22.44 -16.92 6.23
N ASP A 50 -23.76 -16.72 6.12
CA ASP A 50 -24.49 -15.75 6.93
C ASP A 50 -24.39 -16.08 8.45
N GLU A 51 -24.29 -17.36 8.82
CA GLU A 51 -24.03 -17.80 10.20
C GLU A 51 -22.67 -17.35 10.72
N GLN A 52 -21.63 -17.41 9.88
CA GLN A 52 -20.28 -16.96 10.23
C GLN A 52 -20.19 -15.43 10.28
N LEU A 53 -20.96 -14.73 9.45
CA LEU A 53 -21.10 -13.28 9.53
C LEU A 53 -21.83 -12.90 10.83
N ALA A 54 -22.91 -13.58 11.18
CA ALA A 54 -23.66 -13.37 12.42
C ALA A 54 -22.82 -13.65 13.68
N ALA A 55 -21.99 -14.71 13.66
CA ALA A 55 -21.03 -15.00 14.73
C ALA A 55 -20.00 -13.87 14.95
N ARG A 56 -19.75 -13.06 13.91
CA ARG A 56 -18.90 -11.86 13.96
C ARG A 56 -19.68 -10.57 14.19
N GLY A 57 -21.00 -10.65 14.40
CA GLY A 57 -21.88 -9.49 14.57
C GLY A 57 -22.03 -8.65 13.30
N LEU A 58 -21.77 -9.22 12.12
CA LEU A 58 -21.85 -8.55 10.83
C LEU A 58 -23.05 -9.06 10.03
N ARG A 59 -23.74 -8.14 9.34
CA ARG A 59 -24.72 -8.47 8.31
C ARG A 59 -24.11 -8.28 6.93
N ARG A 60 -24.62 -8.99 5.94
CA ARG A 60 -24.05 -9.00 4.59
C ARG A 60 -24.11 -7.62 3.93
N GLU A 61 -25.20 -6.88 4.15
CA GLU A 61 -25.32 -5.49 3.71
C GLU A 61 -24.36 -4.51 4.41
N ASP A 62 -23.88 -4.84 5.61
CA ASP A 62 -23.00 -3.97 6.40
C ASP A 62 -21.51 -4.20 6.12
N ILE A 63 -21.15 -5.26 5.37
CA ILE A 63 -19.75 -5.60 5.04
C ILE A 63 -19.02 -4.43 4.39
N ALA A 64 -19.63 -3.79 3.38
CA ALA A 64 -19.02 -2.67 2.69
C ALA A 64 -18.81 -1.49 3.65
N ARG A 65 -19.81 -1.19 4.48
CA ARG A 65 -19.70 -0.13 5.49
C ARG A 65 -18.60 -0.42 6.49
N HIS A 66 -18.49 -1.67 6.96
CA HIS A 66 -17.46 -2.09 7.91
C HIS A 66 -16.03 -1.99 7.32
N VAL A 67 -15.81 -2.49 6.11
CA VAL A 67 -14.49 -2.50 5.45
C VAL A 67 -14.03 -1.11 5.03
N PHE A 68 -14.96 -0.25 4.60
CA PHE A 68 -14.64 1.12 4.16
C PHE A 68 -14.89 2.19 5.21
N SER A 69 -15.38 1.83 6.41
CA SER A 69 -15.65 2.78 7.50
C SER A 69 -14.43 3.65 7.80
N ASP A 70 -13.25 3.06 7.78
CA ASP A 70 -11.98 3.72 8.08
C ASP A 70 -11.54 4.74 7.00
N SER A 71 -11.97 4.57 5.73
CA SER A 71 -11.68 5.53 4.65
C SER A 71 -12.74 6.62 4.48
N LEU A 72 -13.95 6.40 4.99
CA LEU A 72 -15.06 7.36 4.89
C LEU A 72 -14.93 8.56 5.84
N TYR A 73 -13.98 8.54 6.77
CA TYR A 73 -13.69 9.61 7.73
C TYR A 73 -12.38 10.37 7.44
N LEU A 74 -11.98 10.48 6.17
CA LEU A 74 -10.86 11.32 5.69
C LEU A 74 -11.32 12.71 5.27
#